data_AF-A0A7W4ZJP9-F1
#
_entry.id   AF-A0A7W4ZJP9-F1
#
_cell.length_a   1.000
_cell.length_b   1.000
_cell.length_c   1.000
_cell.angle_alpha   90.00
_cell.angle_beta   90.00
_cell.angle_gamma   90.00
#
_symmetry.space_group_name_H-M   'P 1'
#
loop_
_entity.id
_entity.type
_entity.pdbx_description
1 polymer ?
#
loop_
_entity_poly.entity_id
_entity_poly.type
_entity_poly.pdbx_seq_one_letter_code
_entity_poly.pdbx_strand_id
1 'polypeptide(L)'
;MTQVIADDAEAVAVAAELAAEFVRDAALRDAERILPRAELDRLSASGLLGITVPRSHGGAEVGARTLGEVVRLLSAADGSIGQIPQNHFCWNAGWRRRTSTASTSPTP
;
A
#
# COMPACT_ATOMS: atom_id res chain seq x y z
N MET A 1 15.81 -8.18 -3.06
CA MET A 1 14.68 -9.14 -2.97
C MET A 1 13.59 -8.44 -2.18
N THR A 2 12.43 -8.20 -2.78
CA THR A 2 11.30 -7.57 -2.09
C THR A 2 10.62 -8.62 -1.20
N GLN A 3 10.44 -8.32 0.08
CA GLN A 3 9.74 -9.21 1.00
C GLN A 3 8.28 -9.35 0.56
N VAL A 4 7.72 -10.55 0.67
CA VAL A 4 6.28 -10.79 0.47
C VAL A 4 5.65 -10.89 1.85
N ILE A 5 4.68 -10.02 2.12
CA ILE A 5 3.86 -10.06 3.33
C ILE A 5 2.98 -11.31 3.28
N ALA A 6 2.97 -12.11 4.34
CA ALA A 6 2.29 -13.39 4.42
C ALA A 6 0.79 -13.27 4.76
N ASP A 7 0.44 -12.31 5.62
CA ASP A 7 -0.93 -12.15 6.13
C ASP A 7 -1.28 -10.72 6.57
N ASP A 8 -2.53 -10.56 7.02
CA ASP A 8 -3.10 -9.30 7.44
C ASP A 8 -2.40 -8.71 8.68
N ALA A 9 -1.96 -9.55 9.61
CA ALA A 9 -1.32 -9.10 10.85
C ALA A 9 0.09 -8.57 10.57
N GLU A 10 0.85 -9.27 9.71
CA GLU A 10 2.16 -8.81 9.26
C GLU A 10 2.05 -7.49 8.47
N ALA A 11 1.02 -7.34 7.62
CA ALA A 11 0.77 -6.09 6.90
C ALA A 11 0.60 -4.89 7.86
N VAL A 12 -0.18 -5.06 8.92
CA VAL A 12 -0.40 -4.00 9.92
C VAL A 12 0.85 -3.74 10.75
N ALA A 13 1.59 -4.79 11.14
CA ALA A 13 2.82 -4.66 11.91
C ALA A 13 3.89 -3.87 11.14
N VAL A 14 4.15 -4.25 9.88
CA VAL A 14 5.12 -3.55 9.02
C VAL A 14 4.69 -2.11 8.75
N ALA A 15 3.39 -1.85 8.57
CA ALA A 15 2.88 -0.49 8.41
C ALA A 15 3.09 0.36 9.67
N ALA A 16 2.89 -0.22 10.86
CA ALA A 16 3.12 0.47 12.14
C ALA A 16 4.60 0.79 12.38
N GLU A 17 5.51 -0.14 12.03
CA GLU A 17 6.95 0.08 12.12
C GLU A 17 7.41 1.22 11.21
N LEU A 18 6.99 1.21 9.94
CA LEU A 18 7.30 2.29 9.00
C LEU A 18 6.69 3.62 9.43
N ALA A 19 5.46 3.62 9.95
CA ALA A 19 4.82 4.82 10.48
C ALA A 19 5.62 5.44 11.63
N ALA A 20 6.15 4.62 12.55
CA ALA A 20 7.00 5.09 13.63
C ALA A 20 8.35 5.66 13.15
N GLU A 21 8.88 5.15 12.04
CA GLU A 21 10.08 5.70 11.39
C GLU A 21 9.77 7.04 10.70
N PHE A 22 8.72 7.09 9.89
CA PHE A 22 8.41 8.24 9.03
C PHE A 22 7.94 9.47 9.80
N VAL A 23 7.22 9.30 10.91
CA VAL A 23 6.70 10.42 11.71
C VAL A 23 7.80 11.35 12.23
N ARG A 24 9.02 10.82 12.44
CA ARG A 24 10.14 11.57 13.02
C ARG A 24 10.54 12.78 12.19
N ASP A 25 10.54 12.61 10.88
CA ASP A 25 11.02 13.62 9.92
C ASP A 25 9.88 14.23 9.09
N ALA A 26 8.63 13.79 9.29
CA ALA A 26 7.47 14.22 8.52
C ALA A 26 7.22 15.73 8.57
N ALA A 27 7.29 16.34 9.75
CA ALA A 27 7.08 17.78 9.92
C ALA A 27 8.16 18.61 9.20
N LEU A 28 9.41 18.15 9.25
CA LEU A 28 10.51 18.81 8.55
C LEU A 28 10.36 18.69 7.03
N ARG A 29 10.04 17.48 6.53
CA ARG A 29 9.83 17.25 5.09
C ARG A 29 8.71 18.11 4.53
N ASP A 30 7.60 18.21 5.26
CA ASP A 30 6.46 19.05 4.86
C ASP A 30 6.84 20.54 4.81
N ALA A 31 7.50 21.03 5.88
CA ALA A 31 7.90 22.43 5.97
C ALA A 31 8.93 22.84 4.91
N GLU A 32 9.91 21.97 4.63
CA GLU A 32 10.99 22.24 3.68
C GLU A 32 10.69 21.73 2.25
N ARG A 33 9.51 21.14 2.02
CA ARG A 33 9.09 20.56 0.73
C ARG A 33 10.06 19.51 0.19
N ILE A 34 10.61 18.68 1.08
CA ILE A 34 11.55 17.62 0.74
C ILE A 34 10.78 16.42 0.18
N LEU A 35 11.20 15.90 -0.97
CA LEU A 35 10.60 14.71 -1.55
C LEU A 35 10.98 13.46 -0.74
N PRO A 36 10.00 12.62 -0.33
CA PRO A 36 10.23 11.49 0.58
C PRO A 36 10.80 10.26 -0.16
N ARG A 37 11.97 10.42 -0.80
CA ARG A 37 12.53 9.37 -1.66
C ARG A 37 12.96 8.14 -0.86
N ALA A 38 13.66 8.37 0.26
CA ALA A 38 14.15 7.30 1.11
C ALA A 38 13.00 6.50 1.72
N GLU A 39 11.94 7.18 2.14
CA GLU A 39 10.75 6.58 2.72
C GLU A 39 9.96 5.76 1.69
N LEU A 40 9.86 6.26 0.44
CA LEU A 40 9.26 5.51 -0.66
C LEU A 40 10.08 4.26 -1.03
N ASP A 41 11.41 4.34 -1.01
CA ASP A 41 12.27 3.19 -1.26
C ASP A 41 12.10 2.14 -0.15
N ARG A 42 11.98 2.57 1.11
CA ARG A 42 11.70 1.70 2.26
C ARG A 42 10.31 1.06 2.17
N LEU A 43 9.30 1.84 1.82
CA LEU A 43 7.94 1.36 1.60
C LEU A 43 7.86 0.36 0.43
N SER A 44 8.64 0.58 -0.62
CA SER A 44 8.71 -0.34 -1.77
C SER A 44 9.40 -1.65 -1.40
N ALA A 45 10.44 -1.59 -0.57
CA ALA A 45 11.17 -2.76 -0.09
C ALA A 45 10.36 -3.62 0.91
N SER A 46 9.42 -3.02 1.64
CA SER A 46 8.66 -3.69 2.71
C SER A 46 7.60 -4.68 2.23
N GLY A 47 7.26 -4.66 0.93
CA GLY A 47 6.21 -5.53 0.38
C GLY A 47 4.78 -5.00 0.54
N LEU A 48 4.59 -3.88 1.25
CA LEU A 48 3.25 -3.30 1.49
C LEU A 48 2.53 -2.88 0.19
N LEU A 49 3.27 -2.52 -0.86
CA LEU A 49 2.66 -2.15 -2.16
C LEU A 49 1.99 -3.33 -2.88
N GLY A 50 2.29 -4.57 -2.48
CA GLY A 50 1.76 -5.81 -3.05
C GLY A 50 0.62 -6.44 -2.26
N ILE A 51 0.17 -5.86 -1.13
CA ILE A 51 -0.76 -6.55 -0.22
C ILE A 51 -2.13 -6.82 -0.82
N THR A 52 -2.53 -6.11 -1.88
CA THR A 52 -3.81 -6.31 -2.58
C THR A 52 -3.71 -7.21 -3.82
N VAL A 53 -2.49 -7.64 -4.16
CA VAL A 53 -2.22 -8.55 -5.28
C VAL A 53 -2.67 -9.97 -4.86
N PRO A 54 -3.29 -10.77 -5.76
CA PRO A 54 -3.72 -12.11 -5.40
C PRO A 54 -2.56 -12.99 -4.94
N ARG A 55 -2.83 -13.95 -4.04
CA ARG A 55 -1.81 -14.93 -3.62
C ARG A 55 -1.28 -15.74 -4.79
N SER A 56 -2.13 -16.04 -5.77
CA SER A 56 -1.74 -16.72 -7.03
C SER A 56 -0.73 -15.95 -7.88
N HIS A 57 -0.56 -14.65 -7.64
CA HIS A 57 0.38 -13.77 -8.33
C HIS A 57 1.50 -13.27 -7.40
N GLY A 58 1.70 -13.93 -6.25
CA GLY A 58 2.78 -13.61 -5.30
C GLY A 58 2.49 -12.43 -4.36
N GLY A 59 1.22 -12.05 -4.17
CA GLY A 59 0.80 -11.03 -3.20
C GLY A 59 0.19 -11.60 -1.91
N ALA A 60 -0.16 -10.73 -0.96
CA ALA A 60 -0.74 -11.13 0.33
C ALA A 60 -2.26 -11.33 0.28
N GLU A 61 -2.93 -10.74 -0.70
CA GLU A 61 -4.40 -10.73 -0.88
C GLU A 61 -5.18 -10.36 0.41
N VAL A 62 -4.74 -9.29 1.08
CA VAL A 62 -5.36 -8.86 2.35
C VAL A 62 -6.77 -8.31 2.15
N GLY A 63 -7.58 -8.39 3.20
CA GLY A 63 -8.93 -7.83 3.20
C GLY A 63 -8.98 -6.29 3.14
N ALA A 64 -10.12 -5.75 2.73
CA ALA A 64 -10.33 -4.30 2.65
C ALA A 64 -10.17 -3.57 3.99
N ARG A 65 -10.50 -4.24 5.10
CA ARG A 65 -10.31 -3.71 6.46
C ARG A 65 -8.83 -3.47 6.76
N THR A 66 -8.01 -4.47 6.47
CA THR A 66 -6.55 -4.45 6.67
C THR A 66 -5.89 -3.40 5.80
N LEU A 67 -6.30 -3.32 4.52
CA LEU A 67 -5.85 -2.27 3.62
C LEU A 67 -6.17 -0.86 4.17
N GLY A 68 -7.39 -0.66 4.66
CA GLY A 68 -7.80 0.61 5.27
C GLY A 68 -6.95 0.98 6.48
N GLU A 69 -6.63 0.00 7.32
CA GLU A 69 -5.79 0.19 8.51
C GLU A 69 -4.33 0.54 8.15
N VAL A 70 -3.74 -0.15 7.17
CA VAL A 70 -2.40 0.16 6.65
C VAL A 70 -2.34 1.60 6.12
N VAL A 71 -3.32 2.01 5.31
CA VAL A 71 -3.39 3.39 4.80
C VAL A 71 -3.55 4.39 5.93
N ARG A 72 -4.40 4.09 6.94
CA ARG A 72 -4.60 4.95 8.11
C ARG A 72 -3.29 5.19 8.87
N LEU A 73 -2.50 4.13 9.11
CA LEU A 73 -1.24 4.21 9.84
C LEU A 73 -0.20 5.06 9.08
N LEU A 74 -0.02 4.81 7.78
CA LEU A 74 0.93 5.56 6.96
C LEU A 74 0.54 7.04 6.84
N SER A 75 -0.74 7.33 6.58
CA SER A 75 -1.24 8.71 6.48
C SER A 75 -1.17 9.48 7.80
N ALA A 76 -1.32 8.79 8.95
CA ALA A 76 -1.19 9.42 10.26
C ALA A 76 0.26 9.79 10.59
N ALA A 77 1.24 9.05 10.06
CA ALA A 77 2.65 9.36 10.22
C ALA A 77 3.11 10.48 9.27
N ASP A 78 2.70 10.40 8.01
CA ASP A 78 3.05 11.38 6.99
C ASP A 78 1.95 11.40 5.91
N GLY A 79 1.22 12.51 5.82
CA GLY A 79 0.11 12.66 4.88
C GLY A 79 0.56 12.61 3.42
N SER A 80 1.77 13.06 3.11
CA SER A 80 2.33 13.01 1.75
C SER A 80 2.65 11.58 1.35
N ILE A 81 3.23 10.80 2.27
CA ILE A 81 3.50 9.38 2.05
C ILE A 81 2.20 8.59 1.97
N GLY A 82 1.21 8.84 2.81
CA GLY A 82 -0.08 8.15 2.79
C GLY A 82 -0.88 8.31 1.49
N GLN A 83 -0.75 9.47 0.82
CA GLN A 83 -1.45 9.74 -0.43
C GLN A 83 -0.92 8.91 -1.62
N ILE A 84 0.38 8.59 -1.65
CA ILE A 84 1.02 7.93 -2.80
C ILE A 84 0.52 6.47 -2.98
N PRO A 85 0.50 5.62 -1.94
CA PRO A 85 -0.09 4.28 -2.00
C PRO A 85 -1.58 4.30 -2.27
N GLN A 86 -2.32 5.29 -1.76
CA GLN A 86 -3.76 5.40 -2.01
C GLN A 86 -4.05 5.48 -3.53
N ASN A 87 -3.30 6.31 -4.25
CA ASN A 87 -3.42 6.41 -5.71
C ASN A 87 -3.07 5.09 -6.42
N HIS A 88 -2.02 4.40 -5.96
CA HIS A 88 -1.62 3.08 -6.47
C HIS A 88 -2.72 2.01 -6.26
N PHE A 89 -3.30 1.94 -5.06
CA PHE A 89 -4.35 0.96 -4.75
C PHE A 89 -5.65 1.24 -5.53
N CYS A 90 -6.03 2.52 -5.68
CA CYS A 90 -7.16 2.91 -6.53
C CYS A 90 -6.97 2.44 -7.98
N TRP A 91 -5.76 2.61 -8.53
CA TRP A 91 -5.42 2.15 -9.86
C TRP A 91 -5.54 0.61 -10.00
N ASN A 92 -4.94 -0.15 -9.07
CA ASN A 92 -5.00 -1.60 -9.06
C ASN A 92 -6.44 -2.14 -8.97
N ALA A 93 -7.25 -1.55 -8.09
CA ALA A 93 -8.65 -1.91 -7.94
C ALA A 93 -9.45 -1.65 -9.23
N GLY A 94 -9.20 -0.53 -9.91
CA GLY A 94 -9.82 -0.22 -11.20
C GLY A 94 -9.42 -1.22 -12.30
N TRP A 95 -8.17 -1.67 -12.32
CA TRP A 95 -7.70 -2.67 -13.27
C TRP A 95 -8.38 -4.04 -13.05
N ARG A 96 -8.43 -4.52 -11.80
CA ARG A 96 -9.13 -5.77 -11.44
C ARG A 96 -10.60 -5.78 -11.86
N ARG A 97 -11.33 -4.68 -11.62
CA ARG A 97 -12.76 -4.59 -11.99
C ARG A 97 -12.96 -4.74 -13.50
N ARG A 98 -12.09 -4.13 -14.32
CA ARG A 98 -12.19 -4.21 -15.79
C ARG A 98 -11.87 -5.60 -16.34
N THR A 99 -10.92 -6.31 -15.75
CA THR A 99 -10.59 -7.67 -16.20
C THR A 99 -11.58 -8.72 -15.73
N SER A 100 -12.23 -8.53 -14.57
CA SER A 100 -13.30 -9.43 -14.11
C SER A 100 -14.57 -9.32 -14.97
N THR A 101 -14.90 -8.14 -15.49
CA THR A 101 -16.08 -7.95 -16.35
C THR A 101 -15.93 -8.46 -17.78
N ALA A 102 -14.71 -8.82 -18.20
CA ALA A 102 -14.46 -9.39 -19.53
C ALA A 102 -14.77 -10.90 -19.63
N SER A 103 -15.14 -11.56 -18.52
CA SER A 103 -15.39 -13.02 -18.46
C SER A 103 -16.86 -13.43 -18.62
N THR A 104 -17.81 -12.49 -18.72
CA THR A 104 -19.24 -12.80 -18.83
C THR A 104 -19.86 -12.13 -20.04
N SER A 105 -19.67 -12.73 -21.21
CA SER A 105 -20.57 -12.56 -22.36
C SER A 105 -21.60 -13.69 -22.36
N PRO A 106 -22.90 -13.44 -22.17
CA PRO A 106 -23.92 -14.37 -22.61
C PRO A 106 -24.13 -14.15 -24.12
N THR A 107 -23.77 -15.16 -24.91
CA THR A 107 -24.23 -15.31 -26.30
C THR A 107 -25.76 -15.44 -26.34
N PRO A 108 -26.41 -14.68 -27.21
CA PRO A 108 -27.42 -15.23 -28.12
C PRO A 108 -26.93 -15.25 -29.57
#